data_AF-A0A971LEW6-F1
#
_entry.id   AF-A0A971LEW6-F1
#
_cell.length_a   1.000
_cell.length_b   1.000
_cell.length_c   1.000
_cell.angle_alpha   90.00
_cell.angle_beta   90.00
_cell.angle_gamma   90.00
#
_symmetry.space_group_name_H-M   'P 1'
#
loop_
_entity.id
_entity.type
_entity.pdbx_description
1 polymer ?
#
loop_
_entity_poly.entity_id
_entity_poly.type
_entity_poly.pdbx_seq_one_letter_code
_entity_poly.pdbx_strand_id
1 'polypeptide(L)'
;HKYGDDAIIRSYAVISDVFSNFGSCYRIGGDEFACILIGPDKQTLDSMAEELNRKVKEAGRDLFYPFVLAQGYAELNRRMQTTVDELMHEADKNMYQDKLLKKSIIPLPSSFNEPVS
;
A
#
# COMPACT_ATOMS: atom_id res chain seq x y z
N HIS A 1 -12.59 17.91 4.08
CA HIS A 1 -11.17 18.22 4.32
C HIS A 1 -10.61 17.49 5.55
N LYS A 2 -11.14 17.69 6.77
CA LYS A 2 -10.61 17.03 8.00
C LYS A 2 -10.41 15.50 7.90
N TYR A 3 -11.40 14.75 7.39
CA TYR A 3 -11.29 13.28 7.29
C TYR A 3 -10.21 12.78 6.32
N GLY A 4 -9.84 13.59 5.32
CA GLY A 4 -8.79 13.23 4.35
C GLY A 4 -7.41 13.29 4.98
N ASP A 5 -7.13 14.36 5.73
CA ASP A 5 -5.86 14.53 6.43
C ASP A 5 -5.69 13.46 7.53
N ASP A 6 -6.76 13.18 8.27
CA ASP A 6 -6.77 12.12 9.29
C ASP A 6 -6.51 10.75 8.68
N ALA A 7 -7.07 10.47 7.49
CA ALA A 7 -6.79 9.23 6.76
C ALA A 7 -5.33 9.14 6.33
N ILE A 8 -4.74 10.22 5.80
CA ILE A 8 -3.33 10.26 5.40
C ILE A 8 -2.40 10.01 6.59
N ILE A 9 -2.65 10.69 7.72
CA ILE A 9 -1.85 10.53 8.95
C ILE A 9 -1.96 9.09 9.48
N ARG A 10 -3.18 8.54 9.50
CA ARG A 10 -3.44 7.17 9.94
C ARG A 10 -2.75 6.15 9.03
N SER A 11 -2.82 6.33 7.72
CA SER A 11 -2.13 5.48 6.74
C SER A 11 -0.63 5.48 6.99
N TYR A 12 -0.01 6.66 7.12
CA TYR A 12 1.41 6.75 7.39
C TYR A 12 1.81 6.10 8.73
N ALA A 13 1.01 6.28 9.78
CA ALA A 13 1.27 5.66 11.08
C ALA A 13 1.30 4.12 10.98
N VAL A 14 0.30 3.53 10.30
CA VAL A 14 0.21 2.09 10.10
C VAL A 14 1.34 1.56 9.21
N ILE A 15 1.65 2.26 8.11
CA ILE A 15 2.76 1.90 7.21
C ILE A 15 4.09 1.93 7.96
N SER A 16 4.39 3.04 8.65
CA SER A 16 5.64 3.21 9.38
C SER A 16 5.81 2.16 10.47
N ASP A 17 4.75 1.83 11.20
CA ASP A 17 4.75 0.82 12.26
C ASP A 17 5.02 -0.62 11.74
N VAL A 18 4.81 -0.89 10.44
CA VAL A 18 5.15 -2.18 9.83
C VAL A 18 6.57 -2.17 9.26
N PHE A 19 6.95 -1.11 8.56
CA PHE A 19 8.10 -1.13 7.66
C PHE A 19 9.34 -0.39 8.16
N SER A 20 9.21 0.53 9.14
CA SER A 20 10.31 1.40 9.57
C SER A 20 11.54 0.69 10.14
N ASN A 21 11.38 -0.54 10.66
CA ASN A 21 12.50 -1.35 11.15
C ASN A 21 13.42 -1.85 10.02
N PHE A 22 12.93 -1.90 8.78
CA PHE A 22 13.67 -2.41 7.63
C PHE A 22 14.12 -1.30 6.67
N GLY A 23 13.69 -0.05 6.90
CA GLY A 23 14.02 1.05 6.01
C GLY A 23 13.18 2.30 6.24
N SER A 24 12.94 3.05 5.18
CA SER A 24 12.28 4.36 5.26
C SER A 24 11.05 4.43 4.38
N CYS A 25 10.00 5.04 4.91
CA CYS A 25 8.73 5.24 4.22
C CYS A 25 8.45 6.72 3.97
N TYR A 26 7.94 7.02 2.79
CA TYR A 26 7.76 8.36 2.25
C TYR A 26 6.35 8.50 1.69
N ARG A 27 5.80 9.73 1.76
CA ARG A 27 4.62 10.12 1.00
C ARG A 27 5.09 10.70 -0.33
N ILE A 28 4.65 10.13 -1.44
CA ILE A 28 5.09 10.54 -2.78
C ILE A 28 4.08 11.48 -3.47
N GLY A 29 2.83 11.49 -3.01
CA GLY A 29 1.77 12.36 -3.50
C GLY A 29 0.45 12.01 -2.83
N GLY A 30 -0.57 12.87 -2.90
CA GLY A 30 -1.96 12.55 -2.51
C GLY A 30 -2.10 11.62 -1.30
N ASP A 31 -2.62 10.42 -1.52
CA ASP A 31 -2.74 9.28 -0.61
C ASP A 31 -1.73 8.14 -0.91
N GLU A 32 -0.70 8.43 -1.70
CA GLU A 32 0.31 7.48 -2.17
C GLU A 32 1.58 7.51 -1.31
N PHE A 33 2.07 6.30 -1.00
CA PHE A 33 3.22 6.08 -0.15
C PHE A 33 4.17 5.06 -0.77
N ALA A 34 5.46 5.24 -0.55
CA ALA A 34 6.51 4.31 -0.97
C ALA A 34 7.47 4.03 0.18
N CYS A 35 7.88 2.78 0.34
CA CYS A 35 8.89 2.38 1.31
C CYS A 35 10.09 1.74 0.61
N ILE A 36 11.29 2.17 0.98
CA ILE A 36 12.55 1.58 0.54
C ILE A 36 13.05 0.71 1.68
N LEU A 37 13.10 -0.61 1.46
CA LEU A 37 13.46 -1.61 2.47
C LEU A 37 14.80 -2.26 2.12
N ILE A 38 15.61 -2.54 3.14
CA ILE A 38 16.92 -3.17 3.00
C ILE A 38 16.99 -4.38 3.93
N GLY A 39 17.25 -5.56 3.35
CA GLY A 39 17.49 -6.78 4.12
C GLY A 39 16.34 -7.76 4.33
N PRO A 40 15.03 -7.43 4.22
CA PRO A 40 14.00 -8.46 4.33
C PRO A 40 14.07 -9.39 3.11
N ASP A 41 13.96 -10.69 3.34
CA ASP A 41 13.75 -11.67 2.29
C ASP A 41 12.26 -11.72 1.87
N LYS A 42 11.97 -12.48 0.82
CA LYS A 42 10.60 -12.62 0.31
C LYS A 42 9.60 -13.08 1.38
N GLN A 43 9.96 -14.06 2.21
CA GLN A 43 9.06 -14.57 3.26
C GLN A 43 8.75 -13.49 4.30
N THR A 44 9.77 -12.70 4.66
CA THR A 44 9.61 -11.55 5.55
C THR A 44 8.71 -10.49 4.91
N LEU A 45 8.91 -10.17 3.62
CA LEU A 45 8.08 -9.22 2.89
C LEU A 45 6.62 -9.67 2.81
N ASP A 46 6.36 -10.94 2.51
CA ASP A 46 5.01 -11.51 2.51
C ASP A 46 4.35 -11.37 3.89
N SER A 47 5.08 -11.69 4.97
CA SER A 47 4.58 -11.56 6.34
C SER A 47 4.28 -10.10 6.71
N MET A 48 5.14 -9.16 6.28
CA MET A 48 4.92 -7.72 6.49
C MET A 48 3.69 -7.22 5.71
N ALA A 49 3.47 -7.72 4.49
CA ALA A 49 2.29 -7.37 3.71
C ALA A 49 0.99 -7.86 4.37
N GLU A 50 0.99 -9.09 4.90
CA GLU A 50 -0.13 -9.61 5.69
C GLU A 50 -0.36 -8.78 6.96
N GLU A 51 0.70 -8.44 7.68
CA GLU A 51 0.65 -7.61 8.88
C GLU A 51 0.10 -6.21 8.59
N LEU A 52 0.49 -5.59 7.47
CA LEU A 52 -0.07 -4.32 7.03
C LEU A 52 -1.59 -4.44 6.82
N ASN A 53 -2.05 -5.49 6.13
CA ASN A 53 -3.48 -5.70 5.93
C ASN A 53 -4.23 -5.86 7.27
N ARG A 54 -3.63 -6.54 8.25
CA ARG A 54 -4.21 -6.69 9.60
C ARG A 54 -4.30 -5.34 10.32
N LYS A 55 -3.22 -4.56 10.37
CA LYS A 55 -3.17 -3.25 11.03
C LYS A 55 -4.08 -2.22 10.35
N VAL A 56 -4.22 -2.25 9.02
CA VAL A 56 -5.18 -1.39 8.30
C VAL A 56 -6.62 -1.71 8.70
N LYS A 57 -6.99 -2.99 8.75
CA LYS A 57 -8.32 -3.40 9.21
C LYS A 57 -8.59 -2.95 10.64
N GLU A 58 -7.59 -3.05 11.52
CA GLU A 58 -7.66 -2.55 12.90
C GLU A 58 -7.83 -1.04 12.99
N ALA A 59 -7.01 -0.29 12.27
CA ALA A 59 -7.08 1.16 12.23
C ALA A 59 -8.39 1.68 11.63
N GLY A 60 -9.09 0.85 10.85
CA GLY A 60 -10.38 1.14 10.24
C GLY A 60 -11.62 0.81 11.07
N ARG A 61 -11.51 0.06 12.19
CA ARG A 61 -12.69 -0.49 12.89
C ARG A 61 -13.69 0.55 13.37
N ASP A 62 -13.20 1.68 13.84
CA ASP A 62 -14.03 2.75 14.42
C ASP A 62 -14.36 3.88 13.43
N LEU A 63 -14.02 3.70 12.15
CA LEU A 63 -14.29 4.68 11.12
C LEU A 63 -15.66 4.42 10.48
N PHE A 64 -16.40 5.50 10.23
CA PHE A 64 -17.70 5.43 9.55
C PHE A 64 -17.58 5.20 8.03
N TYR A 65 -16.35 5.07 7.52
CA TYR A 65 -16.02 4.83 6.12
C TYR A 65 -15.01 3.68 5.99
N PRO A 66 -14.98 2.96 4.86
CA PRO A 66 -13.99 1.93 4.62
C PRO A 66 -12.57 2.52 4.61
N PHE A 67 -11.71 2.04 5.50
CA PHE A 67 -10.29 2.38 5.52
C PHE A 67 -9.48 1.23 4.94
N VAL A 68 -9.04 1.41 3.70
CA VAL A 68 -8.40 0.36 2.90
C VAL A 68 -7.19 0.95 2.20
N LEU A 69 -6.06 0.26 2.30
CA LEU A 69 -4.84 0.56 1.57
C LEU A 69 -4.55 -0.55 0.57
N ALA A 70 -4.33 -0.20 -0.68
CA ALA A 70 -3.74 -1.12 -1.64
C ALA A 70 -2.21 -1.14 -1.44
N GLN A 71 -1.59 -2.29 -1.63
CA GLN A 71 -0.14 -2.45 -1.46
C GLN A 71 0.45 -3.37 -2.52
N GLY A 72 1.70 -3.09 -2.89
CA GLY A 72 2.50 -3.91 -3.77
C GLY A 72 3.97 -3.68 -3.48
N TYR A 73 4.78 -4.68 -3.74
CA TYR A 73 6.23 -4.60 -3.59
C TYR A 73 6.92 -5.29 -4.76
N ALA A 74 8.19 -4.94 -4.96
CA ALA A 74 9.08 -5.59 -5.90
C ALA A 74 10.49 -5.66 -5.29
N GLU A 75 11.25 -6.67 -5.67
CA GLU A 75 12.59 -6.93 -5.14
C GLU A 75 13.66 -6.64 -6.19
N LEU A 76 14.75 -5.97 -5.78
CA LEU A 76 15.90 -5.76 -6.64
C LEU A 76 16.72 -7.06 -6.72
N ASN A 77 16.60 -7.77 -7.84
CA ASN A 77 17.43 -8.93 -8.10
C ASN A 77 18.84 -8.47 -8.49
N ARG A 78 19.82 -8.61 -7.57
CA ARG A 78 21.23 -8.23 -7.81
C ARG A 78 21.88 -8.92 -9.02
N ARG A 79 21.30 -10.01 -9.54
CA ARG A 79 21.79 -10.71 -10.74
C ARG A 79 21.23 -10.15 -12.04
N MET A 80 20.15 -9.36 -11.98
CA MET A 80 19.56 -8.68 -13.12
C MET A 80 19.92 -7.20 -13.04
N GLN A 81 20.24 -6.60 -14.18
CA GLN A 81 20.36 -5.14 -14.28
C GLN A 81 18.96 -4.53 -14.30
N THR A 82 18.25 -4.63 -13.17
CA THR A 82 16.93 -4.01 -13.02
C THR A 82 17.11 -2.56 -12.65
N THR A 83 16.50 -1.66 -13.41
CA THR A 83 16.54 -0.23 -13.11
C THR A 83 15.58 0.10 -11.95
N VAL A 84 15.75 1.26 -11.32
CA VAL A 84 14.81 1.73 -10.30
C VAL A 84 13.41 1.91 -10.91
N ASP A 85 13.32 2.37 -12.15
CA ASP A 85 12.04 2.57 -12.84
C ASP A 85 11.29 1.25 -13.07
N GLU A 86 12.00 0.19 -13.47
CA GLU A 86 11.41 -1.15 -13.62
C GLU A 86 10.93 -1.71 -12.28
N LEU A 87 11.70 -1.49 -11.21
CA LEU A 87 11.35 -1.92 -9.86
C LEU A 87 10.07 -1.22 -9.36
N MET A 88 10.00 0.10 -9.55
CA MET A 88 8.83 0.91 -9.20
C MET A 88 7.61 0.48 -10.02
N HIS A 89 7.79 0.27 -11.34
CA HIS A 89 6.70 -0.16 -12.21
C HIS A 89 6.10 -1.51 -11.79
N GLU A 90 6.94 -2.48 -11.41
CA GLU A 90 6.46 -3.78 -10.95
C GLU A 90 5.75 -3.67 -9.58
N ALA A 91 6.28 -2.86 -8.66
CA ALA A 91 5.62 -2.60 -7.38
C ALA A 91 4.23 -1.95 -7.57
N ASP A 92 4.13 -0.95 -8.44
CA ASP A 92 2.87 -0.27 -8.77
C ASP A 92 1.87 -1.21 -9.45
N LYS A 93 2.34 -2.05 -10.36
CA LYS A 93 1.51 -3.07 -11.01
C LYS A 93 0.94 -4.05 -9.97
N ASN A 94 1.77 -4.53 -9.04
CA ASN A 94 1.33 -5.42 -7.97
C ASN A 94 0.34 -4.72 -7.02
N MET A 95 0.57 -3.44 -6.69
CA MET A 95 -0.36 -2.62 -5.93
C MET A 95 -1.70 -2.47 -6.66
N TYR A 96 -1.68 -2.26 -7.97
CA TYR A 96 -2.90 -2.15 -8.77
C TYR A 96 -3.71 -3.45 -8.76
N GLN A 97 -3.06 -4.62 -8.84
CA GLN A 97 -3.75 -5.91 -8.72
C GLN A 97 -4.42 -6.05 -7.34
N ASP A 98 -3.71 -5.73 -6.27
CA ASP A 98 -4.26 -5.74 -4.91
C ASP A 98 -5.44 -4.75 -4.75
N LYS A 99 -5.35 -3.56 -5.38
CA LYS A 99 -6.44 -2.58 -5.44
C LYS A 99 -7.69 -3.15 -6.10
N LEU A 100 -7.54 -3.88 -7.22
CA LEU A 100 -8.67 -4.52 -7.90
C LEU A 100 -9.32 -5.59 -7.03
N LEU A 101 -8.52 -6.43 -6.37
CA LEU A 101 -9.03 -7.45 -5.45
C LEU A 101 -9.79 -6.81 -4.29
N LYS A 102 -9.25 -5.73 -3.70
CA LYS A 102 -9.90 -5.00 -2.60
C LYS A 102 -11.16 -4.28 -3.04
N LYS A 103 -11.22 -3.71 -4.25
CA LYS A 103 -12.44 -3.14 -4.82
C LYS A 103 -13.52 -4.20 -5.07
N SER A 104 -13.15 -5.40 -5.48
CA SER A 104 -14.12 -6.49 -5.69
C SER A 104 -14.76 -7.00 -4.39
N ILE A 105 -14.13 -6.74 -3.24
CA ILE A 105 -14.61 -7.18 -1.91
C ILE A 105 -15.47 -6.10 -1.23
N ILE A 106 -15.38 -4.84 -1.67
CA ILE A 106 -16.17 -3.73 -1.14
C ILE A 106 -17.35 -3.50 -2.10
N PRO A 107 -18.61 -3.77 -1.70
CA PRO A 107 -19.75 -3.33 -2.49
C PRO A 107 -19.77 -1.80 -2.51
N LEU A 108 -19.30 -1.20 -3.61
CA LEU A 108 -19.43 0.24 -3.84
C LEU A 108 -20.90 0.56 -4.18
N PRO A 109 -21.47 1.68 -3.68
CA PRO A 109 -22.70 2.21 -4.24
C PRO A 109 -22.45 2.57 -5.72
N SER A 110 -23.48 2.36 -6.56
CA SER A 110 -23.43 2.33 -8.03
C SER A 110 -22.92 3.60 -8.75
N SER A 111 -22.41 4.60 -8.04
CA SER A 111 -22.03 5.92 -8.57
C SER A 111 -20.55 6.08 -8.92
N PHE A 112 -19.73 5.03 -8.83
CA PHE A 112 -18.27 5.11 -9.12
C PHE A 112 -17.82 4.32 -10.35
N ASN A 113 -18.76 3.91 -11.20
CA ASN A 113 -18.48 3.09 -12.37
C ASN A 113 -18.57 3.91 -13.67
N GLU A 114 -17.75 4.95 -13.80
CA GLU A 114 -17.46 5.52 -15.12
C GLU A 114 -15.97 5.36 -15.45
N PRO A 115 -15.63 4.76 -16.59
CA PRO A 115 -14.26 4.76 -17.10
C PRO A 115 -13.92 6.17 -17.55
N VAL A 116 -12.80 6.70 -17.07
CA VAL A 116 -12.24 7.94 -17.60
C VAL A 116 -11.63 7.62 -18.97
N SER A 117 -12.18 8.27 -19.99
CA SER A 117 -11.79 8.24 -21.41
C SER A 117 -10.36 8.71 -21.65
#